data_AF-L9LPS6-F1
#
_entry.id   AF-L9LPS6-F1
#
_cell.length_a   1.000
_cell.length_b   1.000
_cell.length_c   1.000
_cell.angle_alpha   90.00
_cell.angle_beta   90.00
_cell.angle_gamma   90.00
#
_symmetry.space_group_name_H-M   'P 1'
#
loop_
_entity.id
_entity.type
_entity.pdbx_description
1 polymer ?
#
loop_
_entity_poly.entity_id
_entity_poly.type
_entity_poly.pdbx_seq_one_letter_code
_entity_poly.pdbx_strand_id
1 'polypeptide(L)'
;MKKHNKIICGISFTLLLVGCDSRIDAVNQEMANIRSQTPLPIEPAPVFNPVPSFNYSAQQLRSPFLPSSLANELKVMSGKRVYPNFSRQPQPLESYPLESLTLKGSMKGNAGQTVGLIQTPDGEIERVQLGNYMGMNQGRIIEITPTRIDLLEIVPDGRDGYIERPRSLVLIGPVD
;
A
#
# COMPACT_ATOMS: atom_id res chain seq x y z
N MET A 1 -17.85 89.38 59.95
CA MET A 1 -18.08 87.93 59.72
C MET A 1 -18.17 87.51 58.23
N LYS A 2 -18.73 88.33 57.31
CA LYS A 2 -18.89 87.94 55.88
C LYS A 2 -17.58 87.74 55.06
N LYS A 3 -16.45 88.35 55.45
CA LYS A 3 -15.17 88.24 54.71
C LYS A 3 -14.45 86.90 54.91
N HIS A 4 -14.50 86.33 56.13
CA HIS A 4 -13.90 85.02 56.43
C HIS A 4 -14.63 83.87 55.74
N ASN A 5 -15.97 83.93 55.62
CA ASN A 5 -16.74 82.88 54.94
C ASN A 5 -16.43 82.79 53.43
N LYS A 6 -16.11 83.93 52.79
CA LYS A 6 -15.68 83.95 51.38
C LYS A 6 -14.29 83.35 51.17
N ILE A 7 -13.37 83.57 52.12
CA ILE A 7 -12.01 83.01 52.07
C ILE A 7 -12.04 81.50 52.35
N ILE A 8 -12.84 81.04 53.31
CA ILE A 8 -13.03 79.61 53.61
C ILE A 8 -13.65 78.86 52.42
N CYS A 9 -14.63 79.46 51.73
CA CYS A 9 -15.20 78.87 50.52
C CYS A 9 -14.19 78.79 49.36
N GLY A 10 -13.32 79.78 49.20
CA GLY A 10 -12.28 79.77 48.17
C GLY A 10 -11.18 78.72 48.42
N ILE A 11 -10.81 78.50 49.68
CA ILE A 11 -9.82 77.47 50.08
C ILE A 11 -10.42 76.06 49.92
N SER A 12 -11.70 75.87 50.26
CA SER A 12 -12.42 74.61 50.02
C SER A 12 -12.50 74.27 48.53
N PHE A 13 -12.75 75.27 47.68
CA PHE A 13 -12.84 75.07 46.23
C PHE A 13 -11.48 74.73 45.61
N THR A 14 -10.38 75.27 46.10
CA THR A 14 -9.03 74.95 45.60
C THR A 14 -8.54 73.57 46.05
N LEU A 15 -8.95 73.08 47.22
CA LEU A 15 -8.66 71.70 47.65
C LEU A 15 -9.39 70.64 46.80
N LEU A 16 -10.57 70.96 46.28
CA LEU A 16 -11.35 70.06 45.40
C LEU A 16 -10.78 69.93 43.98
N LEU A 17 -9.79 70.73 43.60
CA LEU A 17 -9.18 70.68 42.26
C LEU A 17 -7.86 69.86 42.21
N VAL A 18 -7.36 69.34 43.33
CA VAL A 18 -6.18 68.46 43.35
C VAL A 18 -6.61 67.00 43.20
N GLY A 19 -6.98 66.61 41.97
CA GLY A 19 -7.44 65.25 41.67
C GLY A 19 -7.34 64.84 40.20
N CYS A 20 -6.57 65.55 39.38
CA CYS A 20 -6.24 65.09 38.03
C CYS A 20 -5.08 64.09 38.11
N ASP A 21 -5.39 62.84 38.43
CA ASP A 21 -4.46 61.74 38.20
C ASP A 21 -4.57 61.32 36.72
N SER A 22 -3.46 61.49 36.02
CA SER A 22 -3.33 61.30 34.59
C SER A 22 -3.12 59.82 34.33
N ARG A 23 -4.20 59.08 34.06
CA ARG A 23 -4.16 57.66 33.67
C ARG A 23 -3.19 57.37 32.52
N ILE A 24 -2.87 58.39 31.73
CA ILE A 24 -1.91 58.33 30.62
C ILE A 24 -0.48 58.20 31.15
N ASP A 25 -0.13 58.86 32.25
CA ASP A 25 1.21 58.79 32.84
C ASP A 25 1.48 57.42 33.46
N ALA A 26 0.48 56.80 34.09
CA ALA A 26 0.59 55.42 34.57
C ALA A 26 0.87 54.42 33.43
N VAL A 27 0.16 54.54 32.31
CA VAL A 27 0.38 53.70 31.12
C VAL A 27 1.75 53.97 30.50
N ASN A 28 2.17 55.23 30.43
CA ASN A 28 3.50 55.59 29.92
C ASN A 28 4.62 55.03 30.79
N GLN A 29 4.46 55.07 32.11
CA GLN A 29 5.42 54.51 33.06
C GLN A 29 5.48 52.99 32.97
N GLU A 30 4.34 52.31 32.80
CA GLU A 30 4.29 50.87 32.62
C GLU A 30 4.89 50.44 31.26
N MET A 31 4.63 51.18 30.18
CA MET A 31 5.30 50.96 28.90
C MET A 31 6.82 51.17 28.98
N ALA A 32 7.28 52.18 29.74
CA ALA A 32 8.71 52.41 29.96
C ALA A 32 9.36 51.23 30.73
N ASN A 33 8.66 50.68 31.72
CA ASN A 33 9.10 49.48 32.45
C ASN A 33 9.12 48.23 31.56
N ILE A 34 8.15 48.02 30.68
CA ILE A 34 8.13 46.88 29.76
C ILE A 34 9.30 46.97 28.76
N ARG A 35 9.62 48.19 28.26
CA ARG A 35 10.73 48.40 27.32
C ARG A 35 12.12 48.26 27.95
N SER A 36 12.23 48.45 29.27
CA SER A 36 13.50 48.29 29.98
C SER A 36 13.79 46.84 30.39
N GLN A 37 12.79 45.95 30.27
CA GLN A 37 12.99 44.52 30.47
C GLN A 37 13.85 43.94 29.34
N THR A 38 14.70 42.98 29.69
CA THR A 38 15.55 42.29 28.72
C THR A 38 14.67 41.48 27.75
N PRO A 39 14.88 41.58 26.43
CA PRO A 39 14.16 40.76 25.47
C PRO A 39 14.33 39.27 25.79
N LEU A 40 13.22 38.53 25.80
CA LEU A 40 13.26 37.08 25.91
C LEU A 40 13.99 36.51 24.69
N PRO A 41 14.87 35.52 24.86
CA PRO A 41 15.49 34.82 23.73
C PRO A 41 14.40 34.23 22.83
N ILE A 42 14.51 34.49 21.53
CA ILE A 42 13.63 33.91 20.52
C ILE A 42 14.12 32.48 20.28
N GLU A 43 13.21 31.51 20.19
CA GLU A 43 13.61 30.17 19.79
C GLU A 43 14.25 30.23 18.39
N PRO A 44 15.46 29.65 18.21
CA PRO A 44 16.11 29.64 16.91
C PRO A 44 15.25 28.84 15.93
N ALA A 45 15.24 29.27 14.67
CA ALA A 45 14.57 28.53 13.62
C ALA A 45 15.10 27.08 13.58
N PRO A 46 14.23 26.08 13.38
CA PRO A 46 14.65 24.70 13.28
C PRO A 46 15.66 24.52 12.15
N VAL A 47 16.76 23.83 12.45
CA VAL A 47 17.80 23.52 11.46
C VAL A 47 17.37 22.28 10.69
N PHE A 48 17.17 22.41 9.38
CA PHE A 48 16.91 21.28 8.50
C PHE A 48 18.21 20.53 8.24
N ASN A 49 18.29 19.27 8.67
CA ASN A 49 19.40 18.40 8.31
C ASN A 49 19.33 18.10 6.80
N PRO A 50 20.45 18.20 6.06
CA PRO A 50 20.47 17.82 4.65
C PRO A 50 20.17 16.33 4.51
N VAL A 51 19.32 16.00 3.54
CA VAL A 51 19.07 14.60 3.17
C VAL A 51 20.38 14.01 2.62
N PRO A 52 20.84 12.85 3.12
CA PRO A 52 22.03 12.23 2.58
C PRO A 52 21.82 11.89 1.09
N SER A 53 22.79 12.23 0.25
CA SER A 53 22.78 11.83 -1.15
C SER A 53 22.94 10.32 -1.26
N PHE A 54 21.95 9.63 -1.81
CA PHE A 54 22.05 8.21 -2.10
C PHE A 54 22.76 8.02 -3.45
N ASN A 55 23.97 7.47 -3.43
CA ASN A 55 24.67 7.09 -4.66
C ASN A 55 24.16 5.72 -5.12
N TYR A 56 23.44 5.70 -6.25
CA TYR A 56 22.89 4.47 -6.82
C TYR A 56 23.97 3.68 -7.57
N SER A 57 24.62 2.75 -6.89
CA SER A 57 25.69 1.90 -7.42
C SER A 57 25.23 0.83 -8.43
N ALA A 58 23.92 0.64 -8.61
CA ALA A 58 23.39 -0.38 -9.51
C ALA A 58 23.46 0.01 -11.00
N GLN A 59 23.90 1.22 -11.34
CA GLN A 59 24.17 1.62 -12.73
C GLN A 59 25.21 0.74 -13.43
N GLN A 60 26.17 0.21 -12.67
CA GLN A 60 27.20 -0.70 -13.18
C GLN A 60 26.75 -2.17 -13.16
N LEU A 61 25.61 -2.47 -12.53
CA LEU A 61 25.02 -3.81 -12.54
C LEU A 61 24.27 -4.02 -13.85
N ARG A 62 24.30 -5.26 -14.33
CA ARG A 62 23.52 -5.67 -15.50
C ARG A 62 22.04 -5.38 -15.26
N SER A 63 21.35 -4.88 -16.29
CA SER A 63 19.91 -4.64 -16.24
C SER A 63 19.17 -5.94 -15.86
N PRO A 64 18.31 -5.92 -14.83
CA PRO A 64 17.53 -7.08 -14.43
C PRO A 64 16.48 -7.48 -15.47
N PHE A 65 16.20 -6.61 -16.44
CA PHE A 65 15.23 -6.85 -17.52
C PHE A 65 15.87 -7.45 -18.77
N LEU A 66 17.20 -7.58 -18.82
CA LEU A 66 17.88 -8.24 -19.92
C LEU A 66 18.08 -9.72 -19.58
N PRO A 67 17.73 -10.66 -20.49
CA PRO A 67 17.93 -12.08 -20.26
C PRO A 67 19.41 -12.37 -20.03
N SER A 68 19.72 -13.30 -19.13
CA SER A 68 21.10 -13.61 -18.71
C SER A 68 21.96 -14.18 -19.85
N SER A 69 21.36 -14.86 -20.83
CA SER A 69 22.02 -15.38 -22.03
C SER A 69 21.07 -15.41 -23.23
N LEU A 70 21.64 -15.26 -24.44
CA LEU A 70 20.92 -15.47 -25.72
C LEU A 70 20.36 -16.90 -25.83
N ALA A 71 21.04 -17.87 -25.21
CA ALA A 71 20.62 -19.27 -25.17
C ALA A 71 19.31 -19.47 -24.38
N ASN A 72 19.06 -18.68 -23.33
CA ASN A 72 17.76 -18.73 -22.62
C ASN A 72 16.63 -18.19 -23.50
N GLU A 73 16.87 -17.15 -24.29
CA GLU A 73 15.88 -16.62 -25.24
C GLU A 73 15.58 -17.65 -26.35
N LEU A 74 16.63 -18.28 -26.89
CA LEU A 74 16.49 -19.38 -27.87
C LEU A 74 15.78 -20.61 -27.28
N LYS A 75 15.97 -20.93 -26.00
CA LYS A 75 15.27 -22.05 -25.34
C LYS A 75 13.77 -21.80 -25.24
N VAL A 76 13.36 -20.57 -24.93
CA VAL A 76 11.94 -20.15 -24.97
C VAL A 76 11.38 -20.26 -26.39
N MET A 77 12.14 -19.81 -27.40
CA MET A 77 11.74 -19.91 -28.81
C MET A 77 11.76 -21.33 -29.39
N SER A 78 12.57 -22.24 -28.82
CA SER A 78 12.68 -23.65 -29.26
C SER A 78 11.59 -24.56 -28.67
N GLY A 79 10.74 -24.03 -27.79
CA GLY A 79 9.56 -24.74 -27.32
C GLY A 79 8.67 -25.11 -28.50
N LYS A 80 8.05 -26.30 -28.43
CA LYS A 80 6.98 -26.69 -29.35
C LYS A 80 5.97 -25.54 -29.38
N ARG A 81 5.64 -24.98 -30.56
CA ARG A 81 4.61 -23.94 -30.64
C ARG A 81 3.32 -24.50 -30.06
N VAL A 82 2.89 -23.93 -28.94
CA VAL A 82 1.64 -24.28 -28.28
C VAL A 82 0.62 -23.21 -28.64
N TYR A 83 -0.63 -23.62 -28.78
CA TYR A 83 -1.74 -22.72 -29.06
C TYR A 83 -2.92 -23.12 -28.18
N PRO A 84 -3.70 -22.16 -27.68
CA PRO A 84 -4.97 -22.47 -27.03
C PRO A 84 -5.87 -23.23 -28.01
N ASN A 85 -6.49 -24.29 -27.53
CA ASN A 85 -7.42 -25.06 -28.34
C ASN A 85 -8.83 -24.51 -28.10
N PHE A 86 -9.34 -23.72 -29.04
CA PHE A 86 -10.72 -23.21 -28.99
C PHE A 86 -11.74 -24.15 -29.64
N SER A 87 -11.29 -25.22 -30.29
CA SER A 87 -12.18 -26.20 -30.95
C SER A 87 -12.74 -27.23 -29.97
N ARG A 88 -12.13 -27.39 -28.80
CA ARG A 88 -12.66 -28.26 -27.74
C ARG A 88 -13.77 -27.55 -26.97
N GLN A 89 -14.70 -28.34 -26.44
CA GLN A 89 -15.67 -27.82 -25.48
C GLN A 89 -14.95 -27.40 -24.18
N PRO A 90 -15.18 -26.18 -23.68
CA PRO A 90 -14.61 -25.74 -22.41
C PRO A 90 -15.20 -26.54 -21.24
N GLN A 91 -14.38 -26.79 -20.23
CA GLN A 91 -14.77 -27.41 -18.98
C GLN A 91 -15.28 -26.35 -17.99
N PRO A 92 -16.10 -26.73 -17.00
CA PRO A 92 -16.70 -25.78 -16.04
C PRO A 92 -15.67 -24.90 -15.33
N LEU A 93 -14.51 -25.45 -14.97
CA LEU A 93 -13.46 -24.72 -14.26
C LEU A 93 -12.64 -23.76 -15.14
N GLU A 94 -12.87 -23.73 -16.45
CA GLU A 94 -12.18 -22.82 -17.38
C GLU A 94 -12.82 -21.42 -17.44
N SER A 95 -14.01 -21.23 -16.85
CA SER A 95 -14.64 -19.92 -16.71
C SER A 95 -14.06 -19.09 -15.56
N TYR A 96 -13.30 -19.72 -14.66
CA TYR A 96 -12.77 -19.08 -13.46
C TYR A 96 -11.28 -18.75 -13.61
N PRO A 97 -10.80 -17.63 -13.05
CA PRO A 97 -9.37 -17.39 -12.89
C PRO A 97 -8.76 -18.48 -12.00
N LEU A 98 -7.56 -18.96 -12.35
CA LEU A 98 -6.89 -20.03 -11.60
C LEU A 98 -6.68 -19.65 -10.14
N GLU A 99 -6.39 -18.37 -9.89
CA GLU A 99 -6.15 -17.79 -8.57
C GLU A 99 -7.38 -17.80 -7.66
N SER A 100 -8.59 -17.91 -8.25
CA SER A 100 -9.85 -18.00 -7.49
C SER A 100 -10.20 -19.43 -7.09
N LEU A 101 -9.52 -20.42 -7.68
CA LEU A 101 -9.76 -21.83 -7.45
C LEU A 101 -8.91 -22.33 -6.28
N THR A 102 -9.52 -23.08 -5.38
CA THR A 102 -8.84 -23.61 -4.19
C THR A 102 -8.82 -25.13 -4.18
N LEU A 103 -7.65 -25.73 -4.02
CA LEU A 103 -7.53 -27.17 -3.79
C LEU A 103 -8.07 -27.50 -2.39
N LYS A 104 -9.04 -28.42 -2.29
CA LYS A 104 -9.56 -28.96 -1.04
C LYS A 104 -9.02 -30.33 -0.67
N GLY A 105 -8.40 -31.01 -1.63
CA GLY A 105 -7.72 -32.28 -1.40
C GLY A 105 -7.80 -33.17 -2.63
N SER A 106 -7.45 -34.43 -2.44
CA SER A 106 -7.61 -35.47 -3.46
C SER A 106 -8.25 -36.71 -2.84
N MET A 107 -8.91 -37.50 -3.69
CA MET A 107 -9.47 -38.78 -3.32
C MET A 107 -9.15 -39.83 -4.37
N LYS A 108 -9.18 -41.10 -3.98
CA LYS A 108 -9.13 -42.20 -4.95
C LYS A 108 -10.53 -42.48 -5.47
N GLY A 109 -10.68 -42.49 -6.79
CA GLY A 109 -11.90 -42.92 -7.45
C GLY A 109 -12.04 -44.44 -7.42
N ASN A 110 -13.22 -44.93 -7.80
CA ASN A 110 -13.59 -46.35 -7.71
C ASN A 110 -12.68 -47.26 -8.57
N ALA A 111 -12.13 -46.75 -9.68
CA ALA A 111 -11.19 -47.49 -10.53
C ALA A 111 -9.71 -47.17 -10.21
N GLY A 112 -9.43 -46.61 -9.03
CA GLY A 112 -8.07 -46.37 -8.53
C GLY A 112 -7.41 -45.08 -9.01
N GLN A 113 -8.06 -44.29 -9.87
CA GLN A 113 -7.52 -43.00 -10.32
C GLN A 113 -7.53 -41.95 -9.19
N THR A 114 -6.49 -41.12 -9.12
CA THR A 114 -6.47 -39.96 -8.22
C THR A 114 -7.33 -38.85 -8.80
N VAL A 115 -8.27 -38.34 -8.01
CA VAL A 115 -9.19 -37.27 -8.36
C VAL A 115 -8.92 -36.08 -7.43
N GLY A 116 -8.69 -34.91 -7.99
CA GLY A 116 -8.58 -33.65 -7.24
C GLY A 116 -9.95 -33.05 -6.96
N LEU A 117 -10.08 -32.37 -5.82
CA LEU A 117 -11.27 -31.63 -5.43
C LEU A 117 -10.95 -30.14 -5.44
N ILE A 118 -11.56 -29.40 -6.36
CA ILE A 118 -11.37 -27.96 -6.52
C ILE A 118 -12.64 -27.24 -6.06
N GLN A 119 -12.49 -26.27 -5.16
CA GLN A 119 -13.56 -25.36 -4.81
C GLN A 119 -13.52 -24.12 -5.72
N THR A 120 -14.67 -23.79 -6.32
CA THR A 120 -14.88 -22.54 -7.07
C THR A 120 -15.09 -21.36 -6.11
N PRO A 121 -14.91 -20.10 -6.56
CA PRO A 121 -15.23 -18.93 -5.74
C PRO A 121 -16.70 -18.88 -5.28
N ASP A 122 -17.60 -19.55 -6.00
CA ASP A 122 -19.03 -19.68 -5.65
C ASP A 122 -19.27 -20.72 -4.55
N GLY A 123 -18.23 -21.46 -4.15
CA GLY A 123 -18.27 -22.45 -3.08
C GLY A 123 -18.58 -23.88 -3.54
N GLU A 124 -18.85 -24.09 -4.82
CA GLU A 124 -19.09 -25.42 -5.41
C GLU A 124 -17.80 -26.24 -5.50
N ILE A 125 -17.92 -27.56 -5.34
CA ILE A 125 -16.77 -28.48 -5.41
C ILE A 125 -16.85 -29.28 -6.71
N GLU A 126 -15.84 -29.07 -7.55
CA GLU A 126 -15.66 -29.77 -8.81
C GLU A 126 -14.56 -30.83 -8.72
N ARG A 127 -14.79 -31.93 -9.43
CA ARG A 127 -13.87 -33.08 -9.45
C ARG A 127 -13.02 -33.01 -10.71
N VAL A 128 -11.70 -33.08 -10.54
CA VAL A 128 -10.75 -33.04 -11.65
C VAL A 128 -9.86 -34.27 -11.69
N GLN A 129 -9.45 -34.65 -12.89
CA GLN A 129 -8.59 -35.79 -13.17
C GLN A 129 -7.38 -35.36 -14.00
N LEU A 130 -6.38 -36.23 -14.09
CA LEU A 130 -5.21 -36.03 -14.93
C LEU A 130 -5.64 -35.70 -16.38
N GLY A 131 -5.10 -34.62 -16.94
CA GLY A 131 -5.45 -34.15 -18.28
C GLY A 131 -6.74 -33.34 -18.40
N ASN A 132 -7.48 -33.11 -17.31
CA ASN A 132 -8.54 -32.10 -17.28
C ASN A 132 -7.96 -30.68 -17.34
N TYR A 133 -8.83 -29.71 -17.61
CA TYR A 133 -8.45 -28.32 -17.82
C TYR A 133 -9.19 -27.42 -16.85
N MET A 134 -8.50 -26.40 -16.37
CA MET A 134 -9.03 -25.44 -15.41
C MET A 134 -8.31 -24.11 -15.56
N GLY A 135 -8.95 -23.03 -15.12
CA GLY A 135 -8.42 -21.69 -15.30
C GLY A 135 -8.71 -21.14 -16.71
N MET A 136 -8.85 -19.82 -16.80
CA MET A 136 -9.08 -19.10 -18.06
C MET A 136 -7.99 -19.34 -19.13
N ASN A 137 -6.78 -19.71 -18.71
CA ASN A 137 -5.63 -19.96 -19.59
C ASN A 137 -5.53 -21.42 -20.07
N GLN A 138 -6.63 -22.17 -20.04
CA GLN A 138 -6.69 -23.59 -20.44
C GLN A 138 -5.61 -24.43 -19.74
N GLY A 139 -5.52 -24.30 -18.41
CA GLY A 139 -4.51 -24.97 -17.61
C GLY A 139 -4.72 -26.49 -17.58
N ARG A 140 -3.87 -27.25 -18.27
CA ARG A 140 -3.95 -28.71 -18.31
C ARG A 140 -3.30 -29.33 -17.09
N ILE A 141 -4.03 -30.17 -16.35
CA ILE A 141 -3.52 -30.89 -15.19
C ILE A 141 -2.53 -31.97 -15.65
N ILE A 142 -1.30 -31.91 -15.12
CA ILE A 142 -0.22 -32.86 -15.40
C ILE A 142 0.03 -33.82 -14.24
N GLU A 143 -0.27 -33.42 -13.01
CA GLU A 143 -0.07 -34.24 -11.82
C GLU A 143 -1.06 -33.87 -10.71
N ILE A 144 -1.53 -34.86 -9.96
CA ILE A 144 -2.40 -34.69 -8.79
C ILE A 144 -1.79 -35.45 -7.64
N THR A 145 -1.44 -34.73 -6.58
CA THR A 145 -0.97 -35.26 -5.30
C THR A 145 -1.96 -34.91 -4.18
N PRO A 146 -1.85 -35.51 -2.99
CA PRO A 146 -2.73 -35.18 -1.87
C PRO A 146 -2.71 -33.71 -1.44
N THR A 147 -1.59 -33.03 -1.61
CA THR A 147 -1.37 -31.66 -1.13
C THR A 147 -1.17 -30.63 -2.24
N ARG A 148 -1.05 -31.07 -3.49
CA ARG A 148 -0.76 -30.21 -4.64
C ARG A 148 -1.32 -30.77 -5.95
N ILE A 149 -1.78 -29.87 -6.82
CA ILE A 149 -2.06 -30.17 -8.23
C ILE A 149 -1.14 -29.32 -9.10
N ASP A 150 -0.45 -29.96 -10.04
CA ASP A 150 0.41 -29.30 -11.02
C ASP A 150 -0.26 -29.25 -12.39
N LEU A 151 -0.16 -28.10 -13.05
CA LEU A 151 -0.80 -27.84 -14.34
C LEU A 151 0.05 -26.92 -15.24
N LEU A 152 -0.20 -27.00 -16.54
CA LEU A 152 0.43 -26.19 -17.58
C LEU A 152 -0.59 -25.25 -18.20
N GLU A 153 -0.45 -23.94 -17.97
CA GLU A 153 -1.26 -22.90 -18.61
C GLU A 153 -0.69 -22.51 -19.97
N ILE A 154 -1.55 -22.09 -20.90
CA ILE A 154 -1.13 -21.53 -22.19
C ILE A 154 -1.31 -20.02 -22.13
N VAL A 155 -0.20 -19.27 -22.11
CA VAL A 155 -0.21 -17.80 -21.98
C VAL A 155 0.50 -17.13 -23.16
N PRO A 156 0.07 -15.93 -23.57
CA PRO A 156 0.74 -15.21 -24.64
C PRO A 156 2.15 -14.76 -24.23
N ASP A 157 3.12 -14.91 -25.13
CA ASP A 157 4.54 -14.52 -24.96
C ASP A 157 4.81 -13.03 -25.30
N GLY A 158 3.76 -12.28 -25.64
CA GLY A 158 3.86 -10.85 -26.02
C GLY A 158 4.43 -10.56 -27.41
N ARG A 159 4.86 -11.59 -28.17
CA ARG A 159 5.37 -11.50 -29.55
C ARG A 159 4.55 -12.38 -30.51
N ASP A 160 3.21 -12.34 -30.42
CA ASP A 160 2.25 -13.17 -31.18
C ASP A 160 2.40 -14.70 -31.04
N GLY A 161 3.12 -15.16 -30.02
CA GLY A 161 3.25 -16.58 -29.65
C GLY A 161 2.55 -16.91 -28.34
N TYR A 162 2.44 -18.20 -28.04
CA TYR A 162 2.07 -18.70 -26.72
C TYR A 162 3.16 -19.61 -26.16
N ILE A 163 3.27 -19.62 -24.84
CA ILE A 163 4.18 -20.46 -24.07
C ILE A 163 3.40 -21.25 -23.03
N GLU A 164 3.91 -22.43 -22.68
CA GLU A 164 3.43 -23.19 -21.53
C GLU A 164 4.03 -22.62 -20.24
N ARG A 165 3.17 -22.22 -19.31
CA ARG A 165 3.56 -21.72 -17.99
C ARG A 165 3.18 -22.75 -16.92
N PRO A 166 4.15 -23.35 -16.22
CA PRO A 166 3.86 -24.26 -15.11
C PRO A 166 3.26 -23.48 -13.93
N ARG A 167 2.19 -24.03 -13.37
CA ARG A 167 1.54 -23.54 -12.15
C ARG A 167 1.21 -24.71 -11.24
N SER A 168 1.13 -24.41 -9.96
CA SER A 168 0.75 -25.37 -8.93
C SER A 168 -0.32 -24.76 -8.04
N LEU A 169 -1.36 -25.53 -7.74
CA LEU A 169 -2.30 -25.24 -6.66
C LEU A 169 -1.93 -26.09 -5.46
N VAL A 170 -1.80 -25.45 -4.30
CA VAL A 170 -1.45 -26.11 -3.04
C VAL A 170 -2.70 -26.14 -2.16
N LEU A 171 -2.83 -27.22 -1.38
CA LEU A 171 -3.89 -27.36 -0.39
C LEU A 171 -3.77 -26.24 0.67
N ILE A 172 -4.80 -25.43 0.81
CA ILE A 172 -4.86 -24.36 1.82
C ILE A 172 -5.65 -24.89 3.02
N GLY A 173 -4.93 -25.37 4.05
CA GLY A 173 -5.52 -25.87 5.29
C GLY A 173 -4.52 -26.69 6.13
N PRO A 174 -4.86 -27.04 7.38
CA PRO A 174 -4.07 -27.94 8.21
C PRO A 174 -3.90 -29.28 7.50
N VAL A 175 -2.66 -29.77 7.45
CA VAL A 175 -2.36 -31.13 6.99
C VAL A 175 -2.36 -31.99 8.23
N ASP A 176 -3.55 -32.40 8.67
CA ASP A 176 -3.73 -33.29 9.84
C ASP A 176 -3.76 -34.76 9.41
#